data_AF-A0A967IN37-F1
#
_entry.id   AF-A0A967IN37-F1
#
_cell.length_a   1.000
_cell.length_b   1.000
_cell.length_c   1.000
_cell.angle_alpha   90.00
_cell.angle_beta   90.00
_cell.angle_gamma   90.00
#
_symmetry.space_group_name_H-M   'P 1'
#
loop_
_entity.id
_entity.type
_entity.pdbx_description
1 polymer ?
#
loop_
_entity_poly.entity_id
_entity_poly.type
_entity_poly.pdbx_seq_one_letter_code
_entity_poly.pdbx_strand_id
1 'polypeptide(L)'
;MLVGLPWLGKGFIPGRSGIAQATAGFALVSALAGICLIIQKLLSRRACPPFLTARPVLWLSLQVTVVMVFAVTASVYLRQAASLEIPLRQDAPEMPEGPNLILVTMDTVRADHTSAYGYYRETTPTLEGLAAESTLYLNAIAPGDMTLSTHASIFTGLPVNWHGAHYSYQNPGGQPLAEGFNTLAEMLARNGYFTAGVVANHGYLGHWFQLDQGFDYYDERAPISFFPETPMGVLREALRRVLTIWFHPSFLTTIYRTAEEIHTETLKLIEELHKRNRPWFLFLNYMDAHTPYQPPPPFDTRFPGKNRLFTWPRYLEIKKKLLRQEYKLTLKEKQHLVSQYDGGIAYQDHYLGMLLDELIKRGLYEDSLIIVTSDHGEAFGERSL
;
A
#
# COMPACT_ATOMS: atom_id res chain seq x y z
N MET A 1 -29.47 27.21 1.84
CA MET A 1 -30.65 26.32 1.89
C MET A 1 -30.52 25.34 0.72
N LEU A 2 -30.79 24.04 0.96
CA LEU A 2 -30.20 22.83 0.34
C LEU A 2 -28.92 22.41 1.11
N VAL A 3 -28.99 22.01 2.38
CA VAL A 3 -29.43 20.69 2.93
C VAL A 3 -28.74 19.52 2.20
N GLY A 4 -27.92 18.78 2.96
CA GLY A 4 -26.95 17.82 2.46
C GLY A 4 -27.51 16.52 1.88
N LEU A 5 -26.63 15.82 1.17
CA LEU A 5 -26.84 14.44 0.74
C LEU A 5 -25.59 13.60 1.10
N PRO A 6 -25.55 12.99 2.29
CA PRO A 6 -24.45 12.13 2.78
C PRO A 6 -24.43 10.68 2.21
N TRP A 7 -24.73 10.43 0.92
CA TRP A 7 -25.10 9.07 0.45
C TRP A 7 -24.24 8.44 -0.67
N LEU A 8 -22.96 8.82 -0.82
CA LEU A 8 -22.03 8.15 -1.75
C LEU A 8 -20.88 7.39 -1.06
N GLY A 9 -21.07 6.97 0.18
CA GLY A 9 -20.19 6.04 0.88
C GLY A 9 -20.76 4.63 0.89
N LYS A 10 -20.00 3.65 0.36
CA LYS A 10 -19.98 2.16 0.50
C LYS A 10 -21.24 1.34 0.92
N GLY A 11 -22.46 1.90 1.04
CA GLY A 11 -23.58 1.25 1.71
C GLY A 11 -24.90 1.12 0.94
N PHE A 12 -25.02 1.58 -0.30
CA PHE A 12 -26.38 1.73 -0.89
C PHE A 12 -26.97 0.47 -1.55
N ILE A 13 -26.18 -0.57 -1.88
CA ILE A 13 -26.74 -1.85 -2.37
C ILE A 13 -25.83 -3.02 -1.93
N PRO A 14 -26.18 -3.77 -0.88
CA PRO A 14 -25.48 -5.01 -0.55
C PRO A 14 -25.66 -6.04 -1.67
N GLY A 15 -24.57 -6.65 -2.13
CA GLY A 15 -24.63 -7.87 -2.96
C GLY A 15 -24.79 -7.70 -4.48
N ARG A 16 -24.49 -6.54 -5.08
CA ARG A 16 -24.38 -6.43 -6.56
C ARG A 16 -22.93 -6.24 -7.02
N SER A 17 -22.58 -6.91 -8.11
CA SER A 17 -21.25 -6.88 -8.74
C SER A 17 -20.80 -5.44 -9.04
N GLY A 18 -19.48 -5.20 -8.99
CA GLY A 18 -18.89 -3.88 -9.26
C GLY A 18 -19.31 -3.26 -10.60
N ILE A 19 -19.73 -4.08 -11.56
CA ILE A 19 -20.29 -3.68 -12.86
C ILE A 19 -21.56 -2.84 -12.67
N ALA A 20 -22.47 -3.22 -11.76
CA ALA A 20 -23.73 -2.53 -11.51
C ALA A 20 -23.51 -1.15 -10.86
N GLN A 21 -22.49 -1.02 -10.01
CA GLN A 21 -22.12 0.25 -9.37
C GLN A 21 -21.44 1.19 -10.38
N ALA A 22 -20.58 0.66 -11.24
CA ALA A 22 -19.97 1.42 -12.33
C ALA A 22 -21.01 1.93 -13.35
N THR A 23 -22.02 1.11 -13.69
CA THR A 23 -23.13 1.54 -14.58
C THR A 23 -24.00 2.60 -13.93
N ALA A 24 -24.29 2.50 -12.63
CA ALA A 24 -25.03 3.53 -11.90
C ALA A 24 -24.26 4.88 -11.83
N GLY A 25 -22.94 4.82 -11.63
CA GLY A 25 -22.08 6.00 -11.70
C GLY A 25 -22.07 6.64 -13.09
N PHE A 26 -21.97 5.84 -14.16
CA PHE A 26 -22.04 6.30 -15.54
C PHE A 26 -23.37 6.99 -15.87
N ALA A 27 -24.49 6.43 -15.40
CA ALA A 27 -25.82 6.99 -15.59
C ALA A 27 -25.99 8.34 -14.86
N LEU A 28 -25.49 8.46 -13.63
CA LEU A 28 -25.56 9.70 -12.85
C LEU A 28 -24.73 10.84 -13.48
N VAL A 29 -23.51 10.54 -13.92
CA VAL A 29 -22.64 11.52 -14.59
C VAL A 29 -23.21 11.95 -15.93
N SER A 30 -23.75 11.02 -16.72
CA SER A 30 -24.44 11.33 -17.98
C SER A 30 -25.67 12.21 -17.75
N ALA A 31 -26.42 11.97 -16.67
CA ALA A 31 -27.55 12.80 -16.28
C ALA A 31 -27.11 14.21 -15.85
N LEU A 32 -26.05 14.34 -15.04
CA LEU A 32 -25.50 15.63 -14.63
C LEU A 32 -24.92 16.43 -15.81
N ALA A 33 -24.21 15.77 -16.73
CA ALA A 33 -23.74 16.37 -17.98
C ALA A 33 -24.90 16.84 -18.86
N GLY A 34 -25.96 16.03 -18.98
CA GLY A 34 -27.21 16.40 -19.67
C GLY A 34 -27.91 17.61 -19.04
N ILE A 35 -28.00 17.66 -17.71
CA ILE A 35 -28.55 18.80 -16.96
C ILE A 35 -27.71 20.06 -17.19
N CYS A 36 -26.38 19.96 -17.17
CA CYS A 36 -25.49 21.08 -17.49
C CYS A 36 -25.71 21.59 -18.92
N LEU A 37 -25.90 20.71 -19.92
CA LEU A 37 -26.21 21.10 -21.30
C LEU A 37 -27.57 21.80 -21.41
N ILE A 38 -28.58 21.33 -20.67
CA ILE A 38 -29.91 21.96 -20.63
C ILE A 38 -29.82 23.35 -19.98
N ILE A 39 -29.12 23.47 -18.84
CA ILE A 39 -28.89 24.75 -18.17
C ILE A 39 -28.12 25.70 -19.08
N GLN A 40 -27.07 25.24 -19.77
CA GLN A 40 -26.32 26.04 -20.73
C GLN A 40 -27.21 26.56 -21.87
N LYS A 41 -28.07 25.71 -22.42
CA LYS A 41 -29.01 26.07 -23.51
C LYS A 41 -30.12 27.01 -23.03
N LEU A 42 -30.51 26.92 -21.76
CA LEU A 42 -31.48 27.83 -21.14
C LEU A 42 -30.85 29.20 -20.82
N LEU A 43 -29.61 29.21 -20.34
CA LEU A 43 -28.85 30.43 -20.05
C LEU A 43 -28.40 31.16 -21.32
N SER A 44 -28.08 30.44 -22.40
CA SER A 44 -27.73 31.03 -23.70
C SER A 44 -28.93 31.65 -24.43
N ARG A 45 -30.17 31.36 -23.99
CA ARG A 45 -31.41 31.93 -24.53
C ARG A 45 -31.86 33.20 -23.79
N ARG A 46 -31.30 33.49 -22.62
CA ARG A 46 -31.53 34.75 -21.90
C ARG A 46 -30.31 35.65 -22.07
N ALA A 47 -30.51 36.94 -22.29
CA ALA A 47 -29.43 37.91 -22.38
C ALA A 47 -28.70 38.01 -21.03
N CYS A 48 -27.78 37.08 -20.76
CA CYS A 48 -26.93 37.09 -19.59
C CYS A 48 -25.72 38.00 -19.84
N PRO A 49 -25.25 38.72 -18.81
CA PRO A 49 -24.11 39.60 -18.94
C PRO A 49 -22.80 38.84 -19.23
N PRO A 50 -21.84 39.46 -19.94
CA PRO A 50 -20.70 38.80 -20.58
C PRO A 50 -19.68 38.15 -19.63
N PHE A 51 -19.82 38.36 -18.33
CA PHE A 51 -19.00 37.71 -17.30
C PHE A 51 -19.44 36.26 -16.98
N LEU A 52 -20.67 35.86 -17.33
CA LEU A 52 -21.17 34.47 -17.20
C LEU A 52 -21.00 33.64 -18.49
N THR A 53 -20.67 34.28 -19.61
CA THR A 53 -20.32 33.60 -20.86
C THR A 53 -18.84 33.25 -20.87
N ALA A 54 -18.41 32.35 -19.97
CA ALA A 54 -17.14 31.67 -20.17
C ALA A 54 -17.19 31.03 -21.56
N ARG A 55 -16.20 31.36 -22.41
CA ARG A 55 -16.16 30.99 -23.83
C ARG A 55 -16.50 29.49 -23.99
N PRO A 56 -17.32 29.08 -24.99
CA PRO A 56 -17.73 27.68 -25.18
C PRO A 56 -16.56 26.68 -25.18
N VAL A 57 -15.35 27.14 -25.50
CA VAL A 57 -14.08 26.42 -25.40
C VAL A 57 -13.73 25.99 -23.97
N LEU A 58 -13.97 26.82 -22.94
CA LEU A 58 -13.74 26.50 -21.52
C LEU A 58 -14.70 25.43 -21.00
N TRP A 59 -15.95 25.45 -21.46
CA TRP A 59 -16.95 24.44 -21.11
C TRP A 59 -16.70 23.10 -21.82
N LEU A 60 -16.35 23.14 -23.10
CA LEU A 60 -15.98 21.95 -23.85
C LEU A 60 -14.70 21.31 -23.29
N SER A 61 -13.70 22.13 -22.92
CA SER A 61 -12.48 21.62 -22.28
C SER A 61 -12.74 21.01 -20.90
N LEU A 62 -13.64 21.58 -20.08
CA LEU A 62 -14.05 20.96 -18.82
C LEU A 62 -14.75 19.61 -19.05
N GLN A 63 -15.66 19.51 -20.03
CA GLN A 63 -16.34 18.26 -20.38
C GLN A 63 -15.37 17.18 -20.88
N VAL A 64 -14.47 17.53 -21.80
CA VAL A 64 -13.43 16.62 -22.29
C VAL A 64 -12.52 16.18 -21.15
N THR A 65 -12.16 17.08 -20.22
CA THR A 65 -11.34 16.74 -19.06
C THR A 65 -12.05 15.74 -18.15
N VAL A 66 -13.34 15.94 -17.84
CA VAL A 66 -14.12 15.00 -17.01
C VAL A 66 -14.24 13.63 -17.68
N VAL A 67 -14.52 13.58 -18.99
CA VAL A 67 -14.61 12.32 -19.76
C VAL A 67 -13.26 11.62 -19.80
N MET A 68 -12.16 12.34 -20.01
CA MET A 68 -10.81 11.77 -20.02
C MET A 68 -10.41 11.23 -18.65
N VAL A 69 -10.67 11.98 -17.57
CA VAL A 69 -10.41 11.52 -16.20
C VAL A 69 -11.21 10.25 -15.91
N PHE A 70 -12.49 10.19 -16.31
CA PHE A 70 -13.32 9.01 -16.10
C PHE A 70 -12.89 7.82 -16.96
N ALA A 71 -12.54 8.03 -18.24
CA ALA A 71 -12.04 6.97 -19.11
C ALA A 71 -10.72 6.39 -18.59
N VAL A 72 -9.81 7.25 -18.10
CA VAL A 72 -8.58 6.82 -17.43
C VAL A 72 -8.92 6.03 -16.16
N THR A 73 -9.80 6.55 -15.29
CA THR A 73 -10.18 5.87 -14.04
C THR A 73 -10.84 4.51 -14.31
N ALA A 74 -11.76 4.45 -15.28
CA ALA A 74 -12.43 3.22 -15.70
C ALA A 74 -11.43 2.24 -16.33
N SER A 75 -10.46 2.70 -17.12
CA SER A 75 -9.42 1.83 -17.69
C SER A 75 -8.49 1.25 -16.62
N VAL A 76 -8.13 2.04 -15.60
CA VAL A 76 -7.34 1.58 -14.46
C VAL A 76 -8.14 0.56 -13.63
N TYR A 77 -9.41 0.86 -13.36
CA TYR A 77 -10.30 -0.05 -12.65
C TYR A 77 -10.54 -1.36 -13.41
N LEU A 78 -10.78 -1.31 -14.72
CA LEU A 78 -10.98 -2.50 -15.56
C LEU A 78 -9.70 -3.35 -15.67
N ARG A 79 -8.51 -2.73 -15.70
CA ARG A 79 -7.23 -3.46 -15.64
C ARG A 79 -7.00 -4.14 -14.29
N GLN A 80 -7.45 -3.54 -13.19
CA GLN A 80 -7.37 -4.14 -11.87
C GLN A 80 -8.45 -5.18 -11.59
N ALA A 81 -9.61 -5.05 -12.24
CA ALA A 81 -10.73 -5.99 -12.15
C ALA A 81 -10.59 -7.17 -13.12
N ALA A 82 -9.57 -7.18 -13.98
CA ALA A 82 -9.17 -8.38 -14.70
C ALA A 82 -8.95 -9.50 -13.67
N SER A 83 -9.57 -10.66 -13.92
CA SER A 83 -9.53 -11.81 -13.02
C SER A 83 -8.10 -12.14 -12.62
N LEU A 84 -7.88 -12.53 -11.35
CA LEU A 84 -6.64 -13.18 -10.93
C LEU A 84 -6.46 -14.43 -11.81
N GLU A 85 -5.69 -14.31 -12.89
CA GLU A 85 -5.24 -15.46 -13.66
C GLU A 85 -4.04 -16.03 -12.93
N ILE A 86 -4.30 -16.94 -12.00
CA ILE A 86 -3.25 -17.67 -11.30
C ILE A 86 -2.80 -18.80 -12.23
N PRO A 87 -1.57 -18.76 -12.77
CA PRO A 87 -1.11 -19.80 -13.68
C PRO A 87 -1.14 -21.18 -13.02
N LEU A 88 -1.54 -22.18 -13.80
CA LEU A 88 -1.42 -23.58 -13.42
C LEU A 88 -0.02 -24.05 -13.83
N ARG A 89 0.82 -24.36 -12.84
CA ARG A 89 2.12 -24.99 -13.10
C ARG A 89 1.87 -26.43 -13.53
N GLN A 90 2.01 -26.69 -14.83
CA GLN A 90 1.77 -28.01 -15.43
C GLN A 90 2.82 -29.06 -14.99
N ASP A 91 4.04 -28.62 -14.67
CA ASP A 91 5.18 -29.49 -14.37
C ASP A 91 5.56 -29.49 -12.87
N ALA A 92 4.57 -29.36 -11.99
CA ALA A 92 4.87 -29.32 -10.57
C ALA A 92 5.31 -30.71 -10.09
N PRO A 93 6.38 -30.81 -9.27
CA PRO A 93 6.85 -32.07 -8.72
C PRO A 93 5.82 -32.70 -7.78
N GLU A 94 6.14 -33.89 -7.28
CA GLU A 94 5.32 -34.63 -6.32
C GLU A 94 4.84 -33.73 -5.17
N MET A 95 3.62 -33.99 -4.71
CA MET A 95 2.95 -33.23 -3.67
C MET A 95 3.80 -33.20 -2.40
N PRO A 96 4.30 -32.02 -1.98
CA PRO A 96 5.14 -31.96 -0.80
C PRO A 96 4.33 -32.20 0.48
N GLU A 97 4.94 -32.93 1.41
CA GLU A 97 4.48 -33.01 2.79
C GLU A 97 4.97 -31.76 3.54
N GLY A 98 4.06 -30.95 4.07
CA GLY A 98 4.42 -29.78 4.87
C GLY A 98 3.26 -28.79 5.05
N PRO A 99 3.37 -27.87 6.02
CA PRO A 99 2.37 -26.83 6.24
C PRO A 99 2.41 -25.80 5.11
N ASN A 100 1.37 -24.97 5.04
CA ASN A 100 1.46 -23.71 4.30
C ASN A 100 2.49 -22.79 4.98
N LEU A 101 3.14 -21.92 4.22
CA LEU A 101 4.16 -21.01 4.73
C LEU A 101 3.68 -19.58 4.49
N ILE A 102 3.63 -18.76 5.54
CA ILE A 102 3.24 -17.35 5.44
C ILE A 102 4.36 -16.51 6.02
N LEU A 103 4.99 -15.67 5.19
CA LEU A 103 5.99 -14.71 5.60
C LEU A 103 5.42 -13.30 5.46
N VAL A 104 5.24 -12.62 6.58
CA VAL A 104 4.79 -11.21 6.64
C VAL A 104 5.97 -10.33 7.01
N THR A 105 6.31 -9.37 6.14
CA THR A 105 7.26 -8.29 6.47
C THR A 105 6.50 -6.99 6.71
N MET A 106 6.71 -6.41 7.89
CA MET A 106 6.20 -5.10 8.27
C MET A 106 7.33 -4.08 8.04
N ASP A 107 7.30 -3.41 6.90
CA ASP A 107 8.36 -2.54 6.38
C ASP A 107 8.68 -1.41 7.38
N THR A 108 9.95 -1.28 7.76
CA THR A 108 10.51 -0.31 8.72
C THR A 108 10.04 -0.42 10.19
N VAL A 109 9.27 -1.45 10.56
CA VAL A 109 8.74 -1.60 11.92
C VAL A 109 9.83 -1.96 12.93
N ARG A 110 10.04 -1.07 13.89
CA ARG A 110 10.96 -1.28 15.01
C ARG A 110 10.29 -2.13 16.09
N ALA A 111 11.03 -3.10 16.61
CA ALA A 111 10.58 -3.91 17.75
C ALA A 111 10.20 -3.04 18.97
N ASP A 112 10.99 -2.00 19.29
CA ASP A 112 10.75 -1.14 20.46
C ASP A 112 9.53 -0.20 20.32
N HIS A 113 8.80 -0.25 19.21
CA HIS A 113 7.52 0.43 18.98
C HIS A 113 6.33 -0.55 18.89
N THR A 114 6.52 -1.81 19.25
CA THR A 114 5.47 -2.85 19.26
C THR A 114 5.11 -3.24 20.70
N SER A 115 3.81 -3.35 21.00
CA SER A 115 3.38 -3.75 22.36
C SER A 115 3.82 -5.18 22.71
N ALA A 116 3.98 -6.04 21.69
CA ALA A 116 4.53 -7.39 21.82
C ALA A 116 5.96 -7.43 22.40
N TYR A 117 6.73 -6.35 22.26
CA TYR A 117 8.08 -6.19 22.84
C TYR A 117 8.11 -5.22 24.03
N GLY A 118 6.94 -4.92 24.62
CA GLY A 118 6.81 -4.08 25.81
C GLY A 118 6.73 -2.58 25.56
N TYR A 119 6.43 -2.15 24.33
CA TYR A 119 6.16 -0.73 24.06
C TYR A 119 4.92 -0.26 24.83
N TYR A 120 5.00 0.94 25.42
CA TYR A 120 3.96 1.45 26.32
C TYR A 120 2.63 1.80 25.64
N ARG A 121 2.62 1.93 24.31
CA ARG A 121 1.39 2.11 23.53
C ARG A 121 0.98 0.75 22.99
N GLU A 122 -0.33 0.50 23.02
CA GLU A 122 -0.95 -0.67 22.40
C GLU A 122 -0.97 -0.51 20.86
N THR A 123 0.20 -0.60 20.25
CA THR A 123 0.40 -0.51 18.80
C THR A 123 0.14 -1.83 18.11
N THR A 124 0.39 -2.97 18.76
CA THR A 124 0.34 -4.29 18.11
C THR A 124 -0.34 -5.37 18.97
N PRO A 125 -1.61 -5.20 19.37
CA PRO A 125 -2.30 -6.19 20.18
C PRO A 125 -2.46 -7.55 19.48
N THR A 126 -2.54 -7.57 18.14
CA THR A 126 -2.58 -8.83 17.38
C THR A 126 -1.24 -9.57 17.49
N LEU A 127 -0.13 -8.88 17.25
CA LEU A 127 1.20 -9.49 17.43
C LEU A 127 1.45 -9.95 18.86
N GLU A 128 0.93 -9.25 19.85
CA GLU A 128 1.03 -9.65 21.25
C GLU A 128 0.28 -10.97 21.50
N GLY A 129 -0.92 -11.12 20.93
CA GLY A 129 -1.66 -12.39 20.95
C GLY A 129 -0.91 -13.52 20.22
N LEU A 130 -0.43 -13.26 19.00
CA LEU A 130 0.33 -14.23 18.22
C LEU A 130 1.63 -14.66 18.95
N ALA A 131 2.33 -13.70 19.58
CA ALA A 131 3.55 -13.97 20.32
C ALA A 131 3.32 -14.86 21.56
N ALA A 132 2.13 -14.83 22.15
CA ALA A 132 1.79 -15.65 23.31
C ALA A 132 1.73 -17.16 23.00
N GLU A 133 1.51 -17.53 21.73
CA GLU A 133 1.48 -18.91 21.24
C GLU A 133 2.61 -19.24 20.24
N SER A 134 3.50 -18.28 20.00
CA SER A 134 4.62 -18.40 19.05
C SER A 134 5.98 -18.31 19.76
N THR A 135 7.06 -18.56 19.02
CA THR A 135 8.41 -18.25 19.49
C THR A 135 8.76 -16.80 19.16
N LEU A 136 8.90 -15.95 20.18
CA LEU A 136 9.32 -14.56 20.05
C LEU A 136 10.85 -14.42 20.12
N TYR A 137 11.47 -13.91 19.05
CA TYR A 137 12.91 -13.66 19.01
C TYR A 137 13.25 -12.25 19.47
N LEU A 138 13.84 -12.12 20.66
CA LEU A 138 14.21 -10.82 21.23
C LEU A 138 15.45 -10.16 20.59
N ASN A 139 16.25 -10.93 19.85
CA ASN A 139 17.50 -10.48 19.23
C ASN A 139 17.57 -10.90 17.76
N ALA A 140 16.54 -10.56 16.98
CA ALA A 140 16.56 -10.68 15.52
C ALA A 140 17.05 -9.36 14.91
N ILE A 141 18.19 -9.39 14.21
CA ILE A 141 18.84 -8.20 13.65
C ILE A 141 18.78 -8.28 12.13
N ALA A 142 18.27 -7.21 11.50
CA ALA A 142 18.26 -7.10 10.05
C ALA A 142 19.69 -7.13 9.47
N PRO A 143 19.93 -7.83 8.35
CA PRO A 143 21.25 -7.91 7.72
C PRO A 143 21.72 -6.59 7.10
N GLY A 144 20.80 -5.62 6.90
CA GLY A 144 21.08 -4.28 6.41
C GLY A 144 20.06 -3.26 6.91
N ASP A 145 20.21 -2.01 6.48
CA ASP A 145 19.39 -0.85 6.84
C ASP A 145 18.52 -0.33 5.69
N MET A 146 18.40 -1.11 4.61
CA MET A 146 17.69 -0.74 3.39
C MET A 146 16.84 -1.91 2.87
N THR A 147 15.59 -1.62 2.51
CA THR A 147 14.59 -2.61 2.04
C THR A 147 15.13 -3.56 0.98
N LEU A 148 15.71 -3.04 -0.11
CA LEU A 148 16.19 -3.85 -1.24
C LEU A 148 17.21 -4.91 -0.79
N SER A 149 18.25 -4.47 -0.08
CA SER A 149 19.33 -5.37 0.37
C SER A 149 18.85 -6.34 1.43
N THR A 150 18.02 -5.91 2.37
CA THR A 150 17.50 -6.81 3.39
C THR A 150 16.56 -7.86 2.80
N HIS A 151 15.64 -7.50 1.92
CA HIS A 151 14.75 -8.49 1.28
C HIS A 151 15.53 -9.49 0.41
N ALA A 152 16.57 -9.03 -0.30
CA ALA A 152 17.47 -9.95 -1.01
C ALA A 152 18.16 -10.92 -0.05
N SER A 153 18.62 -10.46 1.12
CA SER A 153 19.18 -11.34 2.16
C SER A 153 18.13 -12.31 2.74
N ILE A 154 16.90 -11.85 2.99
CA ILE A 154 15.78 -12.70 3.47
C ILE A 154 15.48 -13.81 2.45
N PHE A 155 15.46 -13.47 1.16
CA PHE A 155 15.13 -14.43 0.11
C PHE A 155 16.30 -15.35 -0.25
N THR A 156 17.55 -14.94 -0.10
CA THR A 156 18.69 -15.79 -0.48
C THR A 156 19.36 -16.50 0.69
N GLY A 157 19.13 -16.04 1.92
CA GLY A 157 19.90 -16.44 3.10
C GLY A 157 21.35 -15.95 3.08
N LEU A 158 21.71 -15.04 2.16
CA LEU A 158 23.07 -14.54 1.99
C LEU A 158 23.26 -13.17 2.66
N PRO A 159 24.49 -12.84 3.10
CA PRO A 159 24.82 -11.49 3.54
C PRO A 159 24.68 -10.44 2.43
N VAL A 160 24.44 -9.17 2.81
CA VAL A 160 24.22 -8.03 1.89
C VAL A 160 25.28 -7.89 0.80
N ASN A 161 26.54 -8.18 1.12
CA ASN A 161 27.66 -8.05 0.19
C ASN A 161 27.83 -9.21 -0.79
N TRP A 162 27.00 -10.27 -0.71
CA TRP A 162 27.16 -11.48 -1.54
C TRP A 162 26.14 -11.54 -2.67
N HIS A 163 24.90 -11.14 -2.42
CA HIS A 163 23.80 -11.29 -3.39
C HIS A 163 23.73 -10.18 -4.45
N GLY A 164 24.56 -9.13 -4.35
CA GLY A 164 24.63 -8.07 -5.37
C GLY A 164 23.48 -7.04 -5.35
N ALA A 165 22.34 -7.33 -4.73
CA ALA A 165 21.27 -6.33 -4.53
C ALA A 165 21.66 -5.25 -3.50
N HIS A 166 22.17 -4.10 -3.95
CA HIS A 166 22.60 -3.01 -3.06
C HIS A 166 22.60 -1.64 -3.74
N TYR A 167 22.69 -0.59 -2.93
CA TYR A 167 22.92 0.78 -3.39
C TYR A 167 24.41 1.07 -3.49
N SER A 168 24.80 1.86 -4.49
CA SER A 168 26.17 2.33 -4.65
C SER A 168 26.17 3.75 -5.20
N TYR A 169 27.29 4.47 -5.07
CA TYR A 169 27.42 5.80 -5.68
C TYR A 169 27.23 5.77 -7.20
N GLN A 170 27.62 4.66 -7.84
CA GLN A 170 27.47 4.44 -9.27
C GLN A 170 26.00 4.12 -9.65
N ASN A 171 25.30 3.40 -8.78
CA ASN A 171 23.89 3.02 -8.96
C ASN A 171 23.04 3.50 -7.77
N PRO A 172 22.73 4.81 -7.69
CA PRO A 172 21.95 5.38 -6.60
C PRO A 172 20.49 4.90 -6.60
N GLY A 173 20.01 4.37 -7.72
CA GLY A 173 18.69 3.73 -7.84
C GLY A 173 18.65 2.30 -7.30
N GLY A 174 19.77 1.72 -6.88
CA GLY A 174 19.88 0.33 -6.46
C GLY A 174 20.29 -0.60 -7.63
N GLN A 175 20.92 -1.71 -7.28
CA GLN A 175 21.25 -2.81 -8.20
C GLN A 175 20.32 -3.99 -7.93
N PRO A 176 19.88 -4.72 -8.97
CA PRO A 176 19.09 -5.94 -8.78
C PRO A 176 19.90 -7.03 -8.07
N LEU A 177 19.18 -8.03 -7.57
CA LEU A 177 19.75 -9.31 -7.19
C LEU A 177 20.57 -9.86 -8.37
N ALA A 178 21.81 -10.24 -8.12
CA ALA A 178 22.69 -10.75 -9.17
C ALA A 178 22.20 -12.13 -9.67
N GLU A 179 22.47 -12.43 -10.94
CA GLU A 179 22.11 -13.71 -11.55
C GLU A 179 22.82 -14.88 -10.86
N GLY A 180 22.16 -16.04 -10.84
CA GLY A 180 22.73 -17.31 -10.35
C GLY A 180 22.52 -17.59 -8.86
N PHE A 181 21.90 -16.68 -8.11
CA PHE A 181 21.47 -16.94 -6.73
C PHE A 181 20.04 -17.48 -6.69
N ASN A 182 19.85 -18.62 -6.01
CA ASN A 182 18.50 -19.15 -5.81
C ASN A 182 17.80 -18.42 -4.66
N THR A 183 16.53 -18.06 -4.85
CA THR A 183 15.70 -17.51 -3.78
C THR A 183 14.93 -18.58 -3.01
N LEU A 184 14.40 -18.21 -1.84
CA LEU A 184 13.50 -19.00 -1.01
C LEU A 184 12.27 -19.43 -1.82
N ALA A 185 11.70 -18.52 -2.62
CA ALA A 185 10.58 -18.82 -3.50
C ALA A 185 10.98 -19.88 -4.55
N GLU A 186 12.14 -19.74 -5.21
CA GLU A 186 12.61 -20.77 -6.14
C GLU A 186 12.85 -22.12 -5.48
N MET A 187 13.44 -22.12 -4.27
CA MET A 187 13.66 -23.35 -3.50
C MET A 187 12.34 -24.03 -3.17
N LEU A 188 11.33 -23.29 -2.71
CA LEU A 188 10.00 -23.82 -2.38
C LEU A 188 9.27 -24.31 -3.64
N ALA A 189 9.29 -23.52 -4.71
CA ALA A 189 8.76 -23.87 -6.02
C ALA A 189 9.33 -25.19 -6.55
N ARG A 190 10.66 -25.39 -6.46
CA ARG A 190 11.34 -26.63 -6.86
C ARG A 190 10.97 -27.82 -5.99
N ASN A 191 10.47 -27.58 -4.77
CA ASN A 191 9.96 -28.60 -3.86
C ASN A 191 8.42 -28.70 -3.88
N GLY A 192 7.75 -28.17 -4.91
CA GLY A 192 6.33 -28.45 -5.17
C GLY A 192 5.33 -27.54 -4.46
N TYR A 193 5.81 -26.55 -3.71
CA TYR A 193 4.97 -25.48 -3.17
C TYR A 193 4.48 -24.58 -4.30
N PHE A 194 3.23 -24.12 -4.21
CA PHE A 194 2.79 -22.96 -4.97
C PHE A 194 3.29 -21.69 -4.28
N THR A 195 3.94 -20.80 -5.00
CA THR A 195 4.60 -19.63 -4.42
C THR A 195 3.91 -18.35 -4.85
N ALA A 196 3.52 -17.52 -3.89
CA ALA A 196 2.80 -16.29 -4.14
C ALA A 196 3.33 -15.12 -3.32
N GLY A 197 3.36 -13.92 -3.90
CA GLY A 197 3.75 -12.69 -3.22
C GLY A 197 2.74 -11.56 -3.45
N VAL A 198 2.46 -10.76 -2.43
CA VAL A 198 1.67 -9.53 -2.52
C VAL A 198 2.40 -8.43 -1.76
N VAL A 199 2.87 -7.41 -2.48
CA VAL A 199 3.79 -6.42 -1.90
C VAL A 199 3.25 -5.00 -1.97
N ALA A 200 3.35 -4.27 -0.85
CA ALA A 200 3.05 -2.85 -0.79
C ALA A 200 4.16 -2.00 -1.41
N ASN A 201 5.41 -2.41 -1.22
CA ASN A 201 6.60 -1.70 -1.68
C ASN A 201 6.92 -2.00 -3.15
N HIS A 202 6.07 -1.52 -4.07
CA HIS A 202 6.32 -1.62 -5.52
C HIS A 202 7.69 -1.05 -5.90
N GLY A 203 8.17 -0.02 -5.19
CA GLY A 203 9.43 0.66 -5.49
C GLY A 203 10.66 -0.22 -5.35
N TYR A 204 10.76 -1.03 -4.28
CA TYR A 204 11.96 -1.81 -3.97
C TYR A 204 11.78 -3.32 -4.07
N LEU A 205 10.54 -3.80 -4.10
CA LEU A 205 10.21 -5.21 -4.30
C LEU A 205 9.65 -5.47 -5.70
N GLY A 206 9.83 -4.53 -6.63
CA GLY A 206 9.43 -4.67 -8.03
C GLY A 206 10.35 -5.58 -8.85
N HIS A 207 9.83 -6.10 -9.96
CA HIS A 207 10.49 -7.05 -10.86
C HIS A 207 11.85 -6.57 -11.37
N TRP A 208 12.07 -5.26 -11.49
CA TRP A 208 13.36 -4.70 -11.90
C TRP A 208 14.51 -4.97 -10.92
N PHE A 209 14.22 -5.39 -9.68
CA PHE A 209 15.22 -5.85 -8.72
C PHE A 209 15.40 -7.37 -8.66
N GLN A 210 14.65 -8.13 -9.48
CA GLN A 210 14.71 -9.59 -9.57
C GLN A 210 14.39 -10.32 -8.25
N LEU A 211 13.64 -9.68 -7.34
CA LEU A 211 13.22 -10.28 -6.07
C LEU A 211 11.95 -11.13 -6.21
N ASP A 212 11.25 -11.03 -7.33
CA ASP A 212 10.07 -11.82 -7.68
C ASP A 212 10.42 -13.19 -8.29
N GLN A 213 11.71 -13.46 -8.53
CA GLN A 213 12.13 -14.73 -9.09
C GLN A 213 11.72 -15.91 -8.20
N GLY A 214 11.14 -16.93 -8.84
CA GLY A 214 10.64 -18.12 -8.16
C GLY A 214 9.19 -18.05 -7.72
N PHE A 215 8.53 -16.89 -7.72
CA PHE A 215 7.10 -16.77 -7.44
C PHE A 215 6.26 -17.19 -8.65
N ASP A 216 5.27 -18.09 -8.44
CA ASP A 216 4.28 -18.45 -9.45
C ASP A 216 3.23 -17.33 -9.65
N TYR A 217 2.97 -16.54 -8.60
CA TYR A 217 2.14 -15.34 -8.63
C TYR A 217 2.81 -14.22 -7.84
N TYR A 218 2.94 -13.03 -8.42
CA TYR A 218 3.54 -11.89 -7.72
C TYR A 218 2.78 -10.61 -8.03
N ASP A 219 2.09 -10.08 -7.02
CA ASP A 219 1.35 -8.83 -7.11
C ASP A 219 2.17 -7.67 -6.55
N GLU A 220 2.83 -6.98 -7.48
CA GLU A 220 3.60 -5.77 -7.24
C GLU A 220 2.88 -4.51 -7.75
N ARG A 221 1.56 -4.52 -7.99
CA ARG A 221 0.90 -3.36 -8.61
C ARG A 221 1.20 -2.05 -7.86
N ALA A 222 1.53 -1.00 -8.61
CA ALA A 222 1.67 0.34 -8.05
C ALA A 222 0.35 0.82 -7.41
N PRO A 223 0.40 1.69 -6.38
CA PRO A 223 -0.81 2.33 -5.89
C PRO A 223 -1.50 3.14 -7.01
N ILE A 224 -2.82 3.26 -6.93
CA ILE A 224 -3.57 4.11 -7.87
C ILE A 224 -3.24 5.58 -7.58
N SER A 225 -2.24 6.12 -8.25
CA SER A 225 -2.03 7.57 -8.28
C SER A 225 -2.98 8.18 -9.31
N PHE A 226 -3.93 9.01 -8.84
CA PHE A 226 -4.79 9.82 -9.72
C PHE A 226 -4.01 10.82 -10.59
N PHE A 227 -2.71 11.02 -10.34
CA PHE A 227 -1.86 11.95 -11.09
C PHE A 227 -0.55 11.29 -11.54
N PRO A 228 -0.35 11.00 -12.84
CA PRO A 228 0.95 10.56 -13.35
C PRO A 228 2.01 11.66 -13.21
N GLU A 229 3.29 11.26 -13.15
CA GLU A 229 4.48 12.12 -13.00
C GLU A 229 4.73 13.05 -14.22
N THR A 230 3.79 13.95 -14.50
CA THR A 230 3.92 14.97 -15.54
C THR A 230 4.28 16.33 -14.91
N PRO A 231 4.87 17.29 -15.68
CA PRO A 231 5.45 18.53 -15.15
C PRO A 231 4.44 19.55 -14.56
N MET A 232 3.15 19.22 -14.45
CA MET A 232 2.08 20.12 -14.04
C MET A 232 1.86 20.12 -12.52
N GLY A 233 2.94 20.35 -11.75
CA GLY A 233 2.92 20.33 -10.27
C GLY A 233 1.96 21.35 -9.64
N VAL A 234 1.70 22.48 -10.31
CA VAL A 234 0.79 23.53 -9.82
C VAL A 234 -0.67 23.11 -9.90
N LEU A 235 -1.08 22.47 -11.00
CA LEU A 235 -2.45 21.96 -11.16
C LEU A 235 -2.72 20.79 -10.21
N ARG A 236 -1.71 19.93 -9.99
CA ARG A 236 -1.74 18.86 -8.99
C ARG A 236 -2.00 19.41 -7.59
N GLU A 237 -1.28 20.46 -7.18
CA GLU A 237 -1.41 21.03 -5.84
C GLU A 237 -2.74 21.79 -5.66
N ALA A 238 -3.20 22.51 -6.68
CA ALA A 238 -4.51 23.18 -6.66
C ALA A 238 -5.66 22.16 -6.56
N LEU A 239 -5.60 21.08 -7.34
CA LEU A 239 -6.63 20.04 -7.33
C LEU A 239 -6.55 19.18 -6.06
N ARG A 240 -5.35 18.90 -5.54
CA ARG A 240 -5.15 18.30 -4.21
C ARG A 240 -5.87 19.11 -3.15
N ARG A 241 -5.66 20.44 -3.09
CA ARG A 241 -6.31 21.32 -2.10
C ARG A 241 -7.84 21.32 -2.19
N VAL A 242 -8.40 21.18 -3.39
CA VAL A 242 -9.86 21.09 -3.58
C VAL A 242 -10.38 19.71 -3.19
N LEU A 243 -9.68 18.63 -3.56
CA LEU A 243 -10.07 17.27 -3.21
C LEU A 243 -9.90 16.98 -1.71
N THR A 244 -8.95 17.63 -1.03
CA THR A 244 -8.78 17.52 0.44
C THR A 244 -9.95 18.04 1.26
N ILE A 245 -10.87 18.79 0.65
CA ILE A 245 -12.10 19.26 1.29
C ILE A 245 -13.10 18.09 1.44
N TRP A 246 -13.05 17.12 0.54
CA TRP A 246 -14.05 16.05 0.41
C TRP A 246 -13.47 14.64 0.67
N PHE A 247 -12.15 14.46 0.50
CA PHE A 247 -11.45 13.18 0.66
C PHE A 247 -10.14 13.37 1.46
N HIS A 248 -9.75 12.39 2.28
CA HIS A 248 -8.49 12.45 3.03
C HIS A 248 -7.30 12.39 2.05
N PRO A 249 -6.32 13.30 2.07
CA PRO A 249 -5.28 13.42 1.02
C PRO A 249 -4.39 12.19 0.79
N SER A 250 -4.37 11.23 1.72
CA SER A 250 -3.44 10.10 1.68
C SER A 250 -3.53 9.33 0.36
N PHE A 251 -4.73 9.02 -0.16
CA PHE A 251 -4.88 8.30 -1.45
C PHE A 251 -4.30 9.05 -2.67
N LEU A 252 -4.04 10.37 -2.58
CA LEU A 252 -3.43 11.15 -3.66
C LEU A 252 -1.90 11.20 -3.58
N THR A 253 -1.32 10.74 -2.47
CA THR A 253 0.10 10.89 -2.17
C THR A 253 0.79 9.62 -1.69
N THR A 254 0.05 8.53 -1.44
CA THR A 254 0.68 7.26 -1.07
C THR A 254 1.49 6.73 -2.24
N ILE A 255 2.77 6.46 -1.97
CA ILE A 255 3.74 5.92 -2.93
C ILE A 255 3.81 4.38 -2.88
N TYR A 256 2.98 3.77 -2.03
CA TYR A 256 2.86 2.34 -1.79
C TYR A 256 1.38 1.95 -1.64
N ARG A 257 1.07 0.66 -1.71
CA ARG A 257 -0.28 0.15 -1.41
C ARG A 257 -0.48 -0.06 0.09
N THR A 258 -1.65 0.30 0.59
CA THR A 258 -2.00 0.20 2.01
C THR A 258 -2.19 -1.25 2.46
N ALA A 259 -2.06 -1.52 3.76
CA ALA A 259 -2.35 -2.84 4.33
C ALA A 259 -3.79 -3.33 4.01
N GLU A 260 -4.79 -2.45 3.89
CA GLU A 260 -6.15 -2.80 3.42
C GLU A 260 -6.14 -3.37 2.00
N GLU A 261 -5.39 -2.74 1.09
CA GLU A 261 -5.27 -3.18 -0.29
C GLU A 261 -4.50 -4.50 -0.39
N ILE A 262 -3.44 -4.68 0.42
CA ILE A 262 -2.70 -5.95 0.47
C ILE A 262 -3.59 -7.05 1.03
N HIS A 263 -4.29 -6.80 2.14
CA HIS A 263 -5.23 -7.74 2.74
C HIS A 263 -6.34 -8.15 1.76
N THR A 264 -6.94 -7.20 1.05
CA THR A 264 -8.01 -7.46 0.08
C THR A 264 -7.56 -8.43 -1.03
N GLU A 265 -6.36 -8.24 -1.58
CA GLU A 265 -5.83 -9.16 -2.60
C GLU A 265 -5.39 -10.49 -2.00
N THR A 266 -4.87 -10.46 -0.77
CA THR A 266 -4.51 -11.67 -0.02
C THR A 266 -5.71 -12.58 0.19
N LEU A 267 -6.89 -12.05 0.53
CA LEU A 267 -8.09 -12.87 0.73
C LEU A 267 -8.55 -13.56 -0.57
N LYS A 268 -8.49 -12.86 -1.70
CA LYS A 268 -8.80 -13.45 -3.02
C LYS A 268 -7.84 -14.58 -3.33
N LEU A 269 -6.55 -14.35 -3.06
CA LEU A 269 -5.51 -15.33 -3.30
C LEU A 269 -5.68 -16.56 -2.39
N ILE A 270 -5.90 -16.38 -1.08
CA ILE A 270 -6.15 -17.48 -0.13
C ILE A 270 -7.36 -18.32 -0.55
N GLU A 271 -8.43 -17.70 -1.06
CA GLU A 271 -9.59 -18.43 -1.58
C GLU A 271 -9.21 -19.37 -2.74
N GLU A 272 -8.39 -18.90 -3.66
CA GLU A 272 -7.92 -19.71 -4.79
C GLU A 272 -6.88 -20.75 -4.37
N LEU A 273 -5.98 -20.41 -3.43
CA LEU A 273 -4.98 -21.33 -2.89
C LEU A 273 -5.64 -22.47 -2.11
N HIS A 274 -6.68 -22.19 -1.34
CA HIS A 274 -7.43 -23.19 -0.58
C HIS A 274 -8.13 -24.21 -1.48
N LYS A 275 -8.50 -23.83 -2.70
CA LYS A 275 -9.04 -24.76 -3.71
C LYS A 275 -7.98 -25.71 -4.27
N ARG A 276 -6.69 -25.40 -4.08
CA ARG A 276 -5.60 -26.24 -4.54
C ARG A 276 -5.29 -27.28 -3.49
N ASN A 277 -5.26 -28.55 -3.92
CA ASN A 277 -4.78 -29.65 -3.10
C ASN A 277 -3.25 -29.66 -3.09
N ARG A 278 -2.60 -28.58 -2.63
CA ARG A 278 -1.13 -28.44 -2.48
C ARG A 278 -0.78 -27.34 -1.49
N PRO A 279 0.30 -27.48 -0.69
CA PRO A 279 0.72 -26.42 0.20
C PRO A 279 1.30 -25.25 -0.62
N TRP A 280 1.24 -24.08 -0.01
CA TRP A 280 1.62 -22.84 -0.65
C TRP A 280 2.48 -21.99 0.26
N PHE A 281 3.33 -21.19 -0.35
CA PHE A 281 4.10 -20.14 0.27
C PHE A 281 3.52 -18.80 -0.12
N LEU A 282 3.22 -17.98 0.88
CA LEU A 282 2.67 -16.64 0.71
C LEU A 282 3.59 -15.63 1.38
N PHE A 283 4.17 -14.75 0.57
CA PHE A 283 4.91 -13.59 1.03
C PHE A 283 4.03 -12.34 1.01
N LEU A 284 3.94 -11.64 2.13
CA LEU A 284 3.20 -10.39 2.29
C LEU A 284 4.14 -9.29 2.77
N ASN A 285 4.10 -8.13 2.11
CA ASN A 285 4.81 -6.94 2.57
C ASN A 285 3.81 -5.81 2.86
N TYR A 286 3.81 -5.33 4.11
CA TYR A 286 3.04 -4.17 4.57
C TYR A 286 3.96 -2.96 4.74
N MET A 287 3.48 -1.76 4.40
CA MET A 287 4.36 -0.57 4.30
C MET A 287 3.82 0.67 5.00
N ASP A 288 2.70 0.61 5.70
CA ASP A 288 2.04 1.80 6.29
C ASP A 288 2.83 2.49 7.43
N ALA A 289 3.89 1.86 7.92
CA ALA A 289 4.82 2.40 8.90
C ALA A 289 6.06 3.02 8.23
N HIS A 290 6.23 2.88 6.91
CA HIS A 290 7.24 3.60 6.14
C HIS A 290 6.76 5.02 5.83
N THR A 291 7.70 5.92 5.55
CA THR A 291 7.38 7.27 5.08
C THR A 291 6.63 7.26 3.74
N PRO A 292 5.66 8.17 3.49
CA PRO A 292 5.17 9.22 4.37
C PRO A 292 4.23 8.66 5.47
N TYR A 293 4.55 8.89 6.75
CA TYR A 293 3.72 8.41 7.87
C TYR A 293 2.35 9.10 7.86
N GLN A 294 1.38 8.46 7.21
CA GLN A 294 0.03 8.98 6.98
C GLN A 294 -1.00 7.85 7.12
N PRO A 295 -1.06 7.19 8.28
CA PRO A 295 -2.07 6.16 8.51
C PRO A 295 -3.49 6.73 8.31
N PRO A 296 -4.45 5.92 7.86
CA PRO A 296 -5.82 6.38 7.69
C PRO A 296 -6.54 6.52 9.04
N PRO A 297 -7.64 7.29 9.11
CA PRO A 297 -8.51 7.27 10.28
C PRO A 297 -9.08 5.87 10.57
N PRO A 298 -9.29 5.49 11.85
CA PRO A 298 -9.01 6.27 13.05
C PRO A 298 -7.55 6.23 13.53
N PHE A 299 -6.68 5.45 12.87
CA PHE A 299 -5.29 5.23 13.29
C PHE A 299 -4.43 6.50 13.30
N ASP A 300 -4.76 7.44 12.41
CA ASP A 300 -4.16 8.77 12.33
C ASP A 300 -4.28 9.60 13.62
N THR A 301 -5.29 9.34 14.43
CA THR A 301 -5.56 10.04 15.70
C THR A 301 -5.57 9.12 16.90
N ARG A 302 -5.27 7.82 16.72
CA ARG A 302 -5.24 6.81 17.78
C ARG A 302 -4.25 7.16 18.90
N PHE A 303 -3.10 7.74 18.53
CA PHE A 303 -2.06 8.13 19.50
C PHE A 303 -1.84 9.64 19.52
N PRO A 304 -1.59 10.24 20.71
CA PRO A 304 -1.36 11.69 20.82
C PRO A 304 -0.04 12.09 20.16
N GLY A 305 -0.02 13.29 19.58
CA GLY A 305 1.17 13.90 18.97
C GLY A 305 0.96 14.43 17.55
N LYS A 306 -0.15 14.08 16.88
CA LYS A 306 -0.46 14.57 15.53
C LYS A 306 -0.46 16.10 15.46
N ASN A 307 0.46 16.65 14.68
CA ASN A 307 0.49 18.06 14.32
C ASN A 307 -0.09 18.26 12.92
N ARG A 308 -1.28 18.87 12.81
CA ARG A 308 -1.96 19.13 11.53
C ARG A 308 -1.21 20.13 10.62
N LEU A 309 -0.27 20.90 11.18
CA LEU A 309 0.57 21.82 10.43
C LEU A 309 1.86 21.17 9.91
N PHE A 310 2.15 19.94 10.33
CA PHE A 310 3.29 19.20 9.81
C PHE A 310 2.93 18.60 8.44
N THR A 311 3.71 18.94 7.42
CA THR A 311 3.39 18.62 6.02
C THR A 311 4.50 17.80 5.38
N TRP A 312 4.18 17.07 4.31
CA TRP A 312 5.17 16.31 3.56
C TRP A 312 6.35 17.15 3.02
N PRO A 313 6.15 18.36 2.43
CA PRO A 313 7.28 19.21 2.06
C PRO A 313 8.16 19.59 3.24
N ARG A 314 7.56 19.85 4.41
CA ARG A 314 8.30 20.14 5.65
C ARG A 314 9.11 18.92 6.10
N TYR A 315 8.54 17.71 6.03
CA TYR A 315 9.26 16.47 6.30
C TYR A 315 10.48 16.30 5.40
N LEU A 316 10.31 16.46 4.07
CA LEU A 316 11.41 16.34 3.12
C LEU A 316 12.54 17.36 3.38
N GLU A 317 12.19 18.58 3.77
CA GLU A 317 13.16 19.61 4.18
C GLU A 317 13.95 19.17 5.42
N ILE A 318 13.25 18.71 6.46
CA ILE A 318 13.84 18.23 7.71
C ILE A 318 14.74 17.03 7.44
N LYS A 319 14.26 16.01 6.71
CA LYS A 319 15.00 14.78 6.39
C LYS A 319 16.35 15.10 5.72
N LYS A 320 16.37 16.01 4.73
CA LYS A 320 17.61 16.43 4.06
C LYS A 320 18.61 17.06 5.03
N LYS A 321 18.14 17.87 5.99
CA LYS A 321 19.00 18.51 6.98
C LYS A 321 19.46 17.55 8.08
N LEU A 322 18.61 16.60 8.50
CA LEU A 322 18.98 15.53 9.44
C LEU A 322 20.11 14.66 8.87
N LEU A 323 19.99 14.22 7.61
CA LEU A 323 21.04 13.44 6.94
C LEU A 323 22.38 14.18 6.82
N ARG A 324 22.36 15.51 6.81
CA ARG A 324 23.57 16.35 6.84
C ARG A 324 24.03 16.74 8.24
N GLN A 325 23.31 16.30 9.27
CA GLN A 325 23.53 16.66 10.68
C GLN A 325 23.42 18.17 10.94
N GLU A 326 22.66 18.88 10.10
CA GLU A 326 22.45 20.34 10.16
C GLU A 326 21.17 20.72 10.95
N TYR A 327 20.42 19.74 11.44
CA TYR A 327 19.15 19.96 12.12
C TYR A 327 18.95 18.94 13.23
N LYS A 328 18.22 19.34 14.26
CA LYS A 328 17.76 18.46 15.33
C LYS A 328 16.25 18.58 15.43
N LEU A 329 15.56 17.44 15.43
CA LEU A 329 14.11 17.41 15.56
C LEU A 329 13.68 18.14 16.84
N THR A 330 12.71 19.04 16.70
CA THR A 330 12.03 19.59 17.88
C THR A 330 11.17 18.52 18.53
N LEU A 331 10.85 18.68 19.82
CA LEU A 331 9.99 17.74 20.54
C LEU A 331 8.64 17.53 19.83
N LYS A 332 8.02 18.61 19.32
CA LYS A 332 6.74 18.54 18.60
C LYS A 332 6.84 17.81 17.26
N GLU A 333 7.95 17.99 16.53
CA GLU A 333 8.18 17.27 15.27
C GLU A 333 8.40 15.78 15.55
N LYS A 334 9.22 15.43 16.54
CA LYS A 334 9.42 14.03 16.97
C LYS A 334 8.11 13.39 17.42
N GLN A 335 7.33 14.07 18.25
CA GLN A 335 6.02 13.59 18.70
C GLN A 335 5.05 13.33 17.55
N HIS A 336 5.05 14.19 16.52
CA HIS A 336 4.24 13.99 15.34
C HIS A 336 4.68 12.76 14.55
N LEU A 337 5.97 12.63 14.26
CA LEU A 337 6.50 11.48 13.50
C LEU A 337 6.20 10.17 14.22
N VAL A 338 6.51 10.07 15.51
CA VAL A 338 6.22 8.88 16.33
C VAL A 338 4.72 8.60 16.41
N SER A 339 3.87 9.62 16.59
CA SER A 339 2.41 9.46 16.61
C SER A 339 1.86 8.85 15.32
N GLN A 340 2.31 9.33 14.15
CA GLN A 340 1.84 8.79 12.87
C GLN A 340 2.50 7.45 12.52
N TYR A 341 3.76 7.24 12.89
CA TYR A 341 4.44 5.95 12.75
C TYR A 341 3.76 4.85 13.57
N ASP A 342 3.48 5.09 14.86
CA ASP A 342 2.75 4.17 15.72
C ASP A 342 1.34 3.89 15.18
N GLY A 343 0.69 4.90 14.60
CA GLY A 343 -0.59 4.73 13.91
C GLY A 343 -0.49 3.83 12.68
N GLY A 344 0.60 3.95 11.90
CA GLY A 344 0.93 3.05 10.78
C GLY A 344 1.14 1.61 11.23
N ILE A 345 1.91 1.40 12.29
CA ILE A 345 2.11 0.08 12.92
C ILE A 345 0.76 -0.52 13.32
N ALA A 346 -0.07 0.24 14.04
CA ALA A 346 -1.37 -0.23 14.50
C ALA A 346 -2.35 -0.55 13.37
N TYR A 347 -2.23 0.16 12.24
CA TYR A 347 -3.00 -0.13 11.04
C TYR A 347 -2.57 -1.45 10.39
N GLN A 348 -1.26 -1.70 10.29
CA GLN A 348 -0.74 -2.98 9.79
C GLN A 348 -1.14 -4.15 10.72
N ASP A 349 -1.01 -3.98 12.03
CA ASP A 349 -1.40 -5.00 13.03
C ASP A 349 -2.89 -5.33 12.93
N HIS A 350 -3.74 -4.34 12.69
CA HIS A 350 -5.17 -4.57 12.49
C HIS A 350 -5.45 -5.51 11.30
N TYR A 351 -4.78 -5.30 10.16
CA TYR A 351 -4.96 -6.17 8.99
C TYR A 351 -4.26 -7.52 9.11
N LEU A 352 -3.19 -7.59 9.90
CA LEU A 352 -2.64 -8.87 10.34
C LEU A 352 -3.69 -9.65 11.13
N GLY A 353 -4.38 -9.02 12.09
CA GLY A 353 -5.44 -9.67 12.87
C GLY A 353 -6.57 -10.18 11.99
N MET A 354 -7.02 -9.37 11.03
CA MET A 354 -8.00 -9.81 10.05
C MET A 354 -7.52 -10.98 9.19
N LEU A 355 -6.23 -11.03 8.83
CA LEU A 355 -5.65 -12.17 8.12
C LEU A 355 -5.68 -13.43 8.98
N LEU A 356 -5.24 -13.36 10.24
CA LEU A 356 -5.24 -14.51 11.16
C LEU A 356 -6.67 -15.03 11.38
N ASP A 357 -7.64 -14.13 11.60
CA ASP A 357 -9.06 -14.48 11.74
C ASP A 357 -9.58 -15.24 10.51
N GLU A 358 -9.19 -14.82 9.29
CA GLU A 358 -9.60 -15.50 8.06
C GLU A 358 -8.93 -16.86 7.89
N LEU A 359 -7.67 -17.02 8.31
CA LEU A 359 -7.01 -18.32 8.35
C LEU A 359 -7.71 -19.28 9.33
N ILE A 360 -8.09 -18.80 10.52
CA ILE A 360 -8.83 -19.58 11.53
C ILE A 360 -10.19 -20.01 10.97
N LYS A 361 -10.97 -19.08 10.42
CA LYS A 361 -12.31 -19.37 9.85
C LYS A 361 -12.26 -20.42 8.74
N ARG A 362 -11.16 -20.49 7.99
CA ARG A 362 -10.96 -21.42 6.87
C ARG A 362 -10.29 -22.72 7.28
N GLY A 363 -9.97 -22.90 8.58
CA GLY A 363 -9.24 -24.07 9.07
C GLY A 363 -7.80 -24.15 8.56
N LEU A 364 -7.22 -23.04 8.12
CA LEU A 364 -5.86 -22.96 7.59
C LEU A 364 -4.82 -22.59 8.65
N TYR A 365 -5.25 -22.06 9.80
CA TYR A 365 -4.36 -21.55 10.83
C TYR A 365 -3.41 -22.62 11.40
N GLU A 366 -3.97 -23.75 11.83
CA GLU A 366 -3.23 -24.86 12.44
C GLU A 366 -2.29 -25.57 11.45
N ASP A 367 -2.61 -25.50 10.15
CA ASP A 367 -1.83 -26.12 9.07
C ASP A 367 -0.85 -25.13 8.40
N SER A 368 -0.56 -24.00 9.06
CA SER A 368 0.32 -22.95 8.53
C SER A 368 1.45 -22.59 9.50
N LEU A 369 2.67 -22.48 8.97
CA LEU A 369 3.77 -21.78 9.64
C LEU A 369 3.68 -20.29 9.29
N ILE A 370 3.44 -19.46 10.31
CA ILE A 370 3.31 -18.01 10.17
C ILE A 370 4.55 -17.34 10.76
N ILE A 371 5.23 -16.54 9.94
CA ILE A 371 6.43 -15.79 10.31
C ILE A 371 6.11 -14.32 10.12
N VAL A 372 6.25 -13.52 11.17
CA VAL A 372 6.14 -12.05 11.09
C VAL A 372 7.47 -11.42 11.48
N THR A 373 7.98 -10.54 10.63
CA THR A 373 9.25 -9.85 10.85
C THR A 373 9.22 -8.44 10.26
N SER A 374 10.32 -7.70 10.41
CA SER A 374 10.57 -6.45 9.70
C SER A 374 11.86 -6.55 8.88
N ASP A 375 11.99 -5.75 7.84
CA ASP A 375 13.18 -5.65 7.00
C ASP A 375 14.24 -4.72 7.60
N HIS A 376 13.85 -3.69 8.34
CA HIS A 376 14.74 -2.86 9.15
C HIS A 376 13.94 -1.97 10.11
N GLY A 377 14.63 -1.18 10.94
CA GLY A 377 14.00 -0.17 11.80
C GLY A 377 13.92 1.22 11.17
N GLU A 378 13.62 2.22 11.99
CA GLU A 378 13.54 3.62 11.59
C GLU A 378 14.16 4.52 12.68
N ALA A 379 14.73 5.66 12.29
CA ALA A 379 15.30 6.62 13.25
C ALA A 379 14.39 7.85 13.43
N PHE A 380 14.17 8.25 14.69
CA PHE A 380 13.39 9.43 15.06
C PHE A 380 14.24 10.43 15.85
N GLY A 381 15.48 10.69 15.41
CA GLY A 381 16.44 11.57 16.08
C GLY A 381 17.35 10.88 17.08
N GLU A 382 17.23 9.56 17.27
CA GLU A 382 18.22 8.80 18.04
C GLU A 382 19.60 8.94 17.40
N ARG A 383 20.63 9.18 18.21
CA ARG A 383 22.02 9.39 17.72
C ARG A 383 22.18 10.52 16.69
N SER A 384 21.24 11.48 16.68
CA SER A 384 21.19 12.58 15.70
C SER A 384 20.92 12.13 14.26
N LEU A 385 20.24 10.99 14.08
CA LEU A 385 19.82 10.44 12.78
C LEU A 385 18.33 10.67 12.51
#